data_AF-A0A969UW03-F1
#
_entry.id   AF-A0A969UW03-F1
#
_cell.length_a   1.000
_cell.length_b   1.000
_cell.length_c   1.000
_cell.angle_alpha   90.00
_cell.angle_beta   90.00
_cell.angle_gamma   90.00
#
_symmetry.space_group_name_H-M   'P 1'
#
loop_
_entity.id
_entity.type
_entity.pdbx_description
1 polymer ?
#
loop_
_entity_poly.entity_id
_entity_poly.type
_entity_poly.pdbx_seq_one_letter_code
_entity_poly.pdbx_strand_id
1 'polypeptide(L)'
;MDRFFTVEVLSQTSNPQQVIYAAMHQDYSEDFVWAERDRFPDEAKAGDLVVRNLLLGNRGHYGPLEHPQIVLNCGFFPHSTMQQIR
;
A
#
# COMPACT_ATOMS: atom_id res chain seq x y z
N MET A 1 15.56 -22.50 -2.63
CA MET A 1 14.39 -22.08 -3.43
C MET A 1 14.61 -22.58 -4.84
N ASP A 2 13.58 -23.05 -5.54
CA ASP A 2 13.74 -23.48 -6.93
C ASP A 2 14.23 -22.27 -7.76
N ARG A 3 15.30 -22.48 -8.54
CA ARG A 3 15.95 -21.42 -9.33
C ARG A 3 15.04 -20.82 -10.41
N PHE A 4 13.96 -21.50 -10.76
CA PHE A 4 13.01 -21.04 -11.77
C PHE A 4 11.88 -20.19 -11.17
N PHE A 5 11.62 -20.25 -9.86
CA PHE A 5 10.58 -19.43 -9.25
C PHE A 5 10.88 -17.95 -9.48
N THR A 6 9.96 -17.28 -10.16
CA THR A 6 10.13 -15.90 -10.61
C THR A 6 8.87 -15.10 -10.29
N VAL A 7 9.03 -13.89 -9.77
CA VAL A 7 7.93 -12.96 -9.51
C VAL A 7 8.25 -11.63 -10.17
N GLU A 8 7.32 -11.12 -10.96
CA GLU A 8 7.45 -9.84 -11.66
C GLU A 8 6.24 -8.96 -11.36
N VAL A 9 6.46 -7.64 -11.28
CA VAL A 9 5.36 -6.68 -11.09
C VAL A 9 4.67 -6.44 -12.42
N LEU A 10 3.36 -6.68 -12.49
CA LEU A 10 2.53 -6.35 -13.66
C LEU A 10 2.06 -4.91 -13.61
N SER A 11 1.60 -4.46 -12.43
CA SER A 11 1.14 -3.09 -12.22
C SER A 11 1.18 -2.74 -10.74
N GLN A 12 1.36 -1.45 -10.43
CA GLN A 12 1.33 -0.95 -9.06
C GLN A 12 0.82 0.49 -9.02
N THR A 13 0.16 0.85 -7.93
CA THR A 13 -0.18 2.25 -7.62
C THR A 13 1.10 3.08 -7.52
N SER A 14 1.15 4.22 -8.20
CA SER A 14 2.25 5.18 -8.06
C SER A 14 2.19 5.87 -6.70
N ASN A 15 3.34 6.04 -6.04
CA ASN A 15 3.43 6.67 -4.71
C ASN A 15 2.42 6.10 -3.69
N PRO A 16 2.47 4.78 -3.43
CA PRO A 16 1.46 4.11 -2.60
C PRO A 16 1.37 4.68 -1.18
N GLN A 17 2.48 5.19 -0.61
CA GLN A 17 2.47 5.76 0.74
C GLN A 17 1.76 7.11 0.78
N GLN A 18 1.92 7.95 -0.25
CA GLN A 18 1.12 9.18 -0.39
C GLN A 18 -0.39 8.86 -0.53
N VAL A 19 -0.75 7.79 -1.24
CA VAL A 19 -2.14 7.35 -1.37
C VAL A 19 -2.73 6.95 -0.01
N ILE A 20 -2.00 6.14 0.78
CA ILE A 20 -2.42 5.79 2.14
C ILE A 20 -2.50 7.03 3.02
N TYR A 21 -1.50 7.92 2.95
CA TYR A 21 -1.46 9.14 3.75
C TYR A 21 -2.67 10.03 3.47
N ALA A 22 -3.04 10.23 2.21
CA ALA A 22 -4.19 11.06 1.83
C ALA A 22 -5.49 10.48 2.40
N ALA A 23 -5.67 9.16 2.33
CA ALA A 23 -6.83 8.47 2.89
C ALA A 23 -6.91 8.61 4.42
N MET A 24 -5.81 8.28 5.11
CA MET A 24 -5.70 8.47 6.56
C MET A 24 -5.97 9.93 6.97
N HIS A 25 -5.39 10.88 6.24
CA HIS A 25 -5.53 12.30 6.58
C HIS A 25 -6.98 12.77 6.39
N GLN A 26 -7.66 12.28 5.35
CA GLN A 26 -9.06 12.60 5.09
C GLN A 26 -9.98 12.12 6.21
N ASP A 27 -9.73 10.95 6.81
CA ASP A 27 -10.55 10.41 7.90
C ASP A 27 -10.58 11.28 9.16
N TYR A 28 -9.55 12.12 9.36
CA TYR A 28 -9.44 13.03 10.51
C TYR A 28 -9.63 14.51 10.13
N SER A 29 -9.83 14.82 8.85
CA SER A 29 -9.94 16.17 8.33
C SER A 29 -11.41 16.54 8.11
N GLU A 30 -11.82 17.72 8.59
CA GLU A 30 -13.10 18.32 8.21
C GLU A 30 -13.04 18.94 6.80
N ASP A 31 -11.83 19.24 6.31
CA ASP A 31 -11.57 19.77 4.97
C ASP A 31 -11.38 18.66 3.92
N PHE A 32 -11.53 19.03 2.64
CA PHE A 32 -11.25 18.16 1.51
C PHE A 32 -9.74 18.08 1.21
N VAL A 33 -9.08 17.04 1.74
CA VAL A 33 -7.62 16.88 1.74
C VAL A 33 -7.02 16.90 0.34
N TRP A 34 -7.74 16.44 -0.68
CA TRP A 34 -7.26 16.47 -2.06
C TRP A 34 -6.97 17.88 -2.60
N ALA A 35 -7.65 18.90 -2.06
CA ALA A 35 -7.39 20.30 -2.40
C ALA A 35 -5.98 20.75 -1.97
N GLU A 36 -5.34 20.03 -1.05
CA GLU A 36 -4.02 20.34 -0.51
C GLU A 36 -2.91 19.42 -1.02
N ARG A 37 -3.17 18.61 -2.05
CA ARG A 37 -2.23 17.57 -2.53
C ARG A 37 -0.83 18.07 -2.89
N ASP A 38 -0.72 19.33 -3.31
CA ASP A 38 0.58 19.95 -3.65
C ASP A 38 1.46 20.18 -2.41
N ARG A 39 0.86 20.09 -1.20
CA ARG A 39 1.53 20.17 0.10
C ARG A 39 1.73 18.78 0.74
N PHE A 40 1.38 17.69 0.05
CA PHE A 40 1.59 16.36 0.61
C PHE A 40 3.08 16.12 0.90
N PRO A 41 3.39 15.38 1.97
CA PRO A 41 4.74 14.92 2.21
C PRO A 41 5.20 14.08 1.01
N ASP A 42 6.52 14.04 0.77
CA ASP A 42 7.08 13.09 -0.19
C ASP A 42 6.78 11.63 0.21
N GLU A 43 7.04 10.71 -0.71
CA GLU A 43 6.69 9.30 -0.55
C GLU A 43 7.30 8.66 0.70
N ALA A 44 8.57 8.97 1.03
CA ALA A 44 9.24 8.43 2.22
C ALA A 44 8.61 9.00 3.50
N LYS A 45 8.36 10.32 3.52
CA LYS A 45 7.80 10.97 4.69
C LYS A 45 6.34 10.59 4.92
N ALA A 46 5.57 10.37 3.85
CA ALA A 46 4.23 9.82 3.93
C ALA A 46 4.23 8.45 4.63
N GLY A 47 5.20 7.60 4.29
CA GLY A 47 5.45 6.30 4.94
C GLY A 47 5.64 6.40 6.45
N ASP A 48 6.55 7.26 6.90
CA ASP A 48 6.80 7.49 8.33
C ASP A 48 5.52 7.87 9.08
N LEU A 49 4.70 8.75 8.49
CA LEU A 49 3.46 9.22 9.08
C LEU A 49 2.41 8.10 9.14
N VAL A 50 2.29 7.31 8.07
CA VAL A 50 1.41 6.14 8.01
C VAL A 50 1.78 5.13 9.09
N VAL A 51 3.06 4.76 9.22
CA VAL A 51 3.52 3.82 10.25
C VAL A 51 3.21 4.37 11.64
N ARG A 52 3.55 5.63 11.91
CA ARG A 52 3.36 6.25 13.22
C ARG A 52 1.90 6.37 13.62
N ASN A 53 1.02 6.69 12.67
CA ASN A 53 -0.36 7.04 12.97
C ASN A 53 -1.32 5.84 12.84
N LEU A 54 -1.10 4.93 11.89
CA LEU A 54 -1.96 3.77 11.65
C LEU A 54 -1.46 2.50 12.33
N LEU A 55 -0.16 2.20 12.20
CA LEU A 55 0.39 0.90 12.60
C LEU A 55 0.90 0.89 14.05
N LEU A 56 1.56 1.99 14.47
CA LEU A 56 2.15 2.08 15.79
C LEU A 56 1.05 2.23 16.86
N GLY A 57 1.10 1.38 17.87
CA GLY A 57 0.15 1.39 18.99
C GLY A 57 -1.12 0.55 18.77
N ASN A 58 -1.17 -0.31 17.73
CA ASN A 58 -2.22 -1.33 17.56
C ASN A 58 -3.66 -0.76 17.56
N ARG A 59 -3.85 0.41 16.95
CA ARG A 59 -5.11 1.17 17.00
C ARG A 59 -6.20 0.63 16.06
N GLY A 60 -5.86 -0.25 15.14
CA GLY A 60 -6.85 -0.93 14.28
C GLY A 60 -7.32 -0.12 13.07
N HIS A 61 -6.73 1.04 12.79
CA HIS A 61 -7.11 1.87 11.63
C HIS A 61 -6.42 1.38 10.36
N TYR A 62 -6.83 0.21 9.88
CA TYR A 62 -6.21 -0.45 8.73
C TYR A 62 -6.84 -0.07 7.38
N GLY A 63 -8.04 0.53 7.37
CA GLY A 63 -8.77 0.89 6.14
C GLY A 63 -7.92 1.66 5.10
N PRO A 64 -7.17 2.71 5.48
CA PRO A 64 -6.34 3.43 4.53
C PRO A 64 -5.27 2.56 3.83
N LEU A 65 -4.83 1.46 4.45
CA LEU A 65 -3.84 0.54 3.88
C LEU A 65 -4.40 -0.29 2.71
N GLU A 66 -5.72 -0.34 2.55
CA GLU A 66 -6.40 -1.08 1.49
C GLU A 66 -6.43 -0.31 0.15
N HIS A 67 -6.05 0.97 0.17
CA HIS A 67 -6.15 1.86 -0.99
C HIS A 67 -5.13 1.56 -2.10
N PRO A 68 -3.81 1.42 -1.82
CA PRO A 68 -2.85 1.09 -2.86
C PRO A 68 -2.93 -0.38 -3.24
N GLN A 69 -2.65 -0.68 -4.50
CA GLN A 69 -2.67 -2.04 -5.04
C GLN A 69 -1.37 -2.36 -5.77
N ILE A 70 -0.98 -3.63 -5.72
CA ILE A 70 0.10 -4.21 -6.51
C ILE A 70 -0.38 -5.53 -7.11
N VAL A 71 -0.10 -5.73 -8.40
CA VAL A 71 -0.43 -6.94 -9.13
C VAL A 71 0.87 -7.63 -9.52
N LEU A 72 1.01 -8.87 -9.09
CA LEU A 72 2.22 -9.67 -9.30
C LEU A 72 1.93 -10.81 -10.29
N ASN A 73 2.85 -11.05 -11.20
CA ASN A 73 2.93 -12.27 -11.98
C ASN A 73 3.85 -13.27 -11.26
N CYS A 74 3.35 -14.48 -11.00
CA CYS A 74 4.11 -15.55 -10.36
C CYS A 74 4.35 -16.69 -11.37
N GLY A 75 5.59 -16.84 -11.82
CA GLY A 75 6.01 -17.83 -12.80
C GLY A 75 6.66 -19.05 -12.15
N PHE A 76 6.41 -20.23 -12.76
CA PHE A 76 7.07 -21.52 -12.43
C PHE A 76 6.77 -22.09 -11.04
N PHE A 77 5.81 -21.53 -10.32
CA PHE A 77 5.32 -22.12 -9.07
C PHE A 77 4.51 -23.40 -9.34
N PRO A 78 4.60 -24.42 -8.47
CA PRO A 78 3.78 -25.63 -8.59
C PRO A 78 2.29 -25.29 -8.61
N HIS A 79 1.53 -26.06 -9.38
CA HIS A 79 0.08 -25.85 -9.51
C HIS A 79 -0.64 -25.87 -8.15
N SER A 80 -0.28 -26.82 -7.27
CA SER A 80 -0.84 -26.92 -5.92
C SER A 80 -0.58 -25.68 -5.06
N THR A 81 0.58 -25.05 -5.20
CA THR A 81 0.89 -23.78 -4.52
C THR A 81 0.01 -22.66 -5.05
N MET A 82 -0.14 -22.56 -6.37
CA MET A 82 -0.98 -21.54 -6.98
C MET A 82 -2.47 -21.70 -6.66
N GLN A 83 -2.94 -22.91 -6.36
CA GLN A 83 -4.31 -23.17 -5.90
C GLN A 83 -4.59 -22.66 -4.47
N GLN A 84 -3.56 -22.48 -3.64
CA GLN A 84 -3.73 -22.00 -2.26
C GLN A 84 -3.58 -20.48 -2.13
N ILE A 85 -2.79 -19.87 -3.02
CA ILE A 85 -2.46 -18.44 -2.99
C ILE A 85 -3.54 -17.59 -3.67
N ARG A 86 -4.35 -18.19 -4.54
CA ARG A 86 -5.44 -17.52 -5.28
C ARG A 86 -6.78 -17.62 -4.56
#